data_AF-A0A2H9TK30-F1
#
_entry.id   AF-A0A2H9TK30-F1
#
_cell.length_a   1.000
_cell.length_b   1.000
_cell.length_c   1.000
_cell.angle_alpha   90.00
_cell.angle_beta   90.00
_cell.angle_gamma   90.00
#
_symmetry.space_group_name_H-M   'P 1'
#
loop_
_entity.id
_entity.type
_entity.pdbx_description
1 polymer ?
#
loop_
_entity_poly.entity_id
_entity_poly.type
_entity_poly.pdbx_seq_one_letter_code
_entity_poly.pdbx_strand_id
1 'polypeptide(L)'
;MTVDHGKAVLIVLTNTKELQPAGDPTSNESRRTGYDVKEAALAYQYFQKTLGLEVNLASPSGGECTIDPSSLKASEHEEEVQAFLADPCAMQWTKCTDRMGAFDLGRFQAVVFVGGPGAMFDFAGRRVAQVVKDIWGRGGMVATIGHGAAALLSLWDEQGEPWIKNKKVTANTLEEDHDMRLEKMLPFSIQKRLEEVGAHFKKTEKFANNVVVDGRLVTAQNRNSTRDWLQQIDSLLQK
;
A
#
# COMPACT_ATOMS: atom_id res chain seq x y z
N MET A 1 0.69 -32.87 8.29
CA MET A 1 0.74 -31.83 9.33
C MET A 1 0.44 -30.53 8.64
N THR A 2 -0.78 -30.01 8.76
CA THR A 2 -1.14 -28.68 8.26
C THR A 2 -0.44 -27.67 9.15
N VAL A 3 0.48 -26.91 8.57
CA VAL A 3 1.06 -25.74 9.25
C VAL A 3 -0.11 -24.79 9.48
N ASP A 4 -0.37 -24.47 10.75
CA ASP A 4 -1.34 -23.43 11.11
C ASP A 4 -0.75 -22.11 10.63
N HIS A 5 -1.07 -21.74 9.39
CA HIS A 5 -0.65 -20.46 8.82
C HIS A 5 -1.43 -19.38 9.56
N GLY A 6 -0.70 -18.52 10.28
CA GLY A 6 -1.29 -17.55 11.20
C GLY A 6 -2.39 -16.70 10.55
N LYS A 7 -3.46 -16.46 11.32
CA LYS A 7 -4.64 -15.68 10.93
C LYS A 7 -4.39 -14.17 10.93
N ALA A 8 -3.18 -13.73 10.56
CA ALA A 8 -2.76 -12.33 10.70
C ALA A 8 -2.46 -11.66 9.35
N VAL A 9 -2.87 -10.41 9.21
CA VAL A 9 -2.54 -9.55 8.06
C VAL A 9 -1.73 -8.35 8.55
N LEU A 10 -0.65 -8.05 7.82
CA LEU A 10 0.17 -6.87 8.06
C LEU A 10 -0.29 -5.73 7.14
N ILE A 11 -0.88 -4.68 7.70
CA ILE A 11 -1.20 -3.44 6.99
C ILE A 11 -0.02 -2.47 7.13
N VAL A 12 0.48 -1.98 6.01
CA VAL A 12 1.62 -1.04 5.97
C VAL A 12 1.16 0.34 5.53
N LEU A 13 1.50 1.34 6.33
CA LEU A 13 1.25 2.76 6.08
C LEU A 13 2.58 3.51 5.89
N THR A 14 2.56 4.61 5.15
CA THR A 14 3.73 5.50 4.99
C THR A 14 3.98 6.34 6.25
N ASN A 15 5.25 6.58 6.55
CA ASN A 15 5.69 7.56 7.55
C ASN A 15 5.87 8.96 6.95
N THR A 16 5.88 9.10 5.63
CA THR A 16 6.10 10.38 4.95
C THR A 16 4.95 11.35 5.21
N LYS A 17 5.25 12.50 5.82
CA LYS A 17 4.26 13.51 6.22
C LYS A 17 4.22 14.73 5.30
N GLU A 18 5.23 14.90 4.47
CA GLU A 18 5.39 16.05 3.57
C GLU A 18 5.98 15.62 2.23
N LEU A 19 5.45 16.20 1.16
CA LEU A 19 6.01 16.13 -0.19
C LEU A 19 6.88 17.35 -0.41
N GLN A 20 8.08 17.14 -0.95
CA GLN A 20 8.96 18.17 -1.44
C GLN A 20 9.10 18.02 -2.96
N PRO A 21 9.09 19.12 -3.74
CA PRO A 21 9.25 19.07 -5.18
C PRO A 21 10.49 18.28 -5.58
N ALA A 22 10.31 17.35 -6.52
CA ALA A 22 11.41 16.53 -6.99
C ALA A 22 12.43 17.40 -7.74
N GLY A 23 13.70 17.35 -7.31
CA GLY A 23 14.82 17.99 -8.00
C GLY A 23 15.10 19.45 -7.64
N ASP A 24 14.37 20.05 -6.69
CA ASP A 24 14.69 21.37 -6.16
C ASP A 24 14.79 21.37 -4.63
N PRO A 25 15.98 21.07 -4.07
CA PRO A 25 16.21 21.11 -2.62
C PRO A 25 16.17 22.54 -2.04
N THR A 26 16.00 23.57 -2.87
CA THR A 26 15.90 24.98 -2.45
C THR A 26 14.45 25.48 -2.44
N SER A 27 13.51 24.69 -2.95
CA SER A 27 12.09 25.03 -2.91
C SER A 27 11.55 24.96 -1.48
N ASN A 28 10.86 26.02 -1.05
CA ASN A 28 10.11 26.05 0.20
C ASN A 28 8.66 25.54 0.04
N GLU A 29 8.29 25.01 -1.12
CA GLU A 29 6.97 24.43 -1.33
C GLU A 29 6.91 23.05 -0.65
N SER A 30 6.26 22.97 0.51
CA SER A 30 5.94 21.70 1.17
C SER A 30 4.44 21.46 1.14
N ARG A 31 4.03 20.25 0.77
CA ARG A 31 2.63 19.80 0.82
C ARG A 31 2.51 18.66 1.82
N ARG A 32 1.69 18.85 2.86
CA ARG A 32 1.34 17.77 3.79
C ARG A 32 0.78 16.56 3.03
N THR A 33 1.21 15.37 3.42
CA THR A 33 0.77 14.10 2.84
C THR A 33 0.73 12.99 3.89
N GLY A 34 0.52 11.77 3.44
CA GLY A 34 0.40 10.60 4.27
C GLY A 34 -0.19 9.43 3.50
N TYR A 35 -0.80 8.52 4.25
CA TYR A 35 -1.57 7.42 3.67
C TYR A 35 -2.96 7.89 3.22
N ASP A 36 -3.54 7.14 2.29
CA ASP A 36 -4.93 7.32 1.86
C ASP A 36 -5.91 6.81 2.94
N VAL A 37 -6.68 7.70 3.55
CA VAL A 37 -7.54 7.33 4.69
C VAL A 37 -8.66 6.36 4.31
N LYS A 38 -9.19 6.44 3.09
CA LYS A 38 -10.25 5.54 2.64
C LYS A 38 -9.73 4.12 2.49
N GLU A 39 -8.56 3.99 1.86
CA GLU A 39 -7.89 2.70 1.68
C GLU A 39 -7.54 2.06 3.03
N ALA A 40 -6.97 2.84 3.96
CA ALA A 40 -6.66 2.36 5.31
C ALA A 40 -7.90 1.97 6.11
N ALA A 41 -8.94 2.80 6.10
CA ALA A 41 -10.19 2.57 6.82
C ALA A 41 -10.88 1.28 6.38
N LEU A 42 -11.05 1.10 5.06
CA LEU A 42 -11.67 -0.08 4.50
C LEU A 42 -10.82 -1.33 4.77
N ALA A 43 -9.49 -1.27 4.60
CA ALA A 43 -8.62 -2.41 4.86
C ALA A 43 -8.68 -2.85 6.33
N TYR A 44 -8.50 -1.92 7.27
CA TYR A 44 -8.57 -2.20 8.70
C TYR A 44 -9.90 -2.84 9.09
N GLN A 45 -11.02 -2.22 8.70
CA GLN A 45 -12.35 -2.71 9.05
C GLN A 45 -12.64 -4.06 8.40
N TYR A 46 -12.25 -4.25 7.14
CA TYR A 46 -12.54 -5.49 6.44
C TYR A 46 -11.77 -6.68 7.03
N PHE A 47 -10.46 -6.55 7.22
CA PHE A 47 -9.67 -7.64 7.80
C PHE A 47 -10.08 -7.94 9.26
N GLN A 48 -10.28 -6.91 10.07
CA GLN A 48 -10.59 -7.10 11.48
C GLN A 48 -12.06 -7.47 11.74
N LYS A 49 -13.01 -6.72 11.18
CA LYS A 49 -14.45 -6.83 11.50
C LYS A 49 -15.16 -7.82 10.60
N THR A 50 -14.81 -7.91 9.31
CA THR A 50 -15.46 -8.83 8.37
C THR A 50 -14.82 -10.22 8.42
N LEU A 51 -13.48 -10.30 8.36
CA LEU A 51 -12.77 -11.57 8.32
C LEU A 51 -12.34 -12.10 9.68
N GLY A 52 -12.41 -11.28 10.74
CA GLY A 52 -12.01 -11.68 12.09
C GLY A 52 -10.51 -12.00 12.21
N LEU A 53 -9.69 -11.45 11.31
CA LEU A 53 -8.25 -11.66 11.30
C LEU A 53 -7.57 -10.75 12.31
N GLU A 54 -6.44 -11.22 12.83
CA GLU A 54 -5.54 -10.36 13.58
C GLU A 54 -4.90 -9.36 12.60
N VAL A 55 -4.96 -8.07 12.94
CA VAL A 55 -4.42 -7.00 12.10
C VAL A 55 -3.28 -6.32 12.84
N ASN A 56 -2.12 -6.26 12.20
CA ASN A 56 -1.00 -5.44 12.67
C ASN A 56 -0.81 -4.26 11.74
N LEU A 57 -0.63 -3.08 12.31
CA LEU A 57 -0.25 -1.89 11.55
C LEU A 57 1.25 -1.66 11.72
N ALA A 58 1.93 -1.55 10.60
CA ALA A 58 3.33 -1.22 10.54
C ALA A 58 3.60 -0.05 9.60
N SER A 59 4.79 0.51 9.72
CA SER A 59 5.33 1.47 8.78
C SER A 59 6.83 1.24 8.63
N PRO A 60 7.48 1.74 7.56
CA PRO A 60 8.91 1.53 7.34
C PRO A 60 9.77 1.88 8.56
N SER A 61 9.45 2.94 9.27
CA SER A 61 10.21 3.41 10.45
C SER A 61 9.53 3.11 11.79
N GLY A 62 8.25 2.71 11.79
CA GLY A 62 7.42 2.66 12.99
C GLY A 62 6.97 4.05 13.45
N GLY A 63 6.17 4.12 14.50
CA GLY A 63 5.67 5.37 15.06
C GLY A 63 4.46 5.93 14.31
N GLU A 64 4.35 7.25 14.26
CA GLU A 64 3.16 7.93 13.73
C GLU A 64 3.14 7.97 12.19
N CYS A 65 2.01 7.55 11.63
CA CYS A 65 1.62 7.72 10.24
C CYS A 65 0.52 8.77 10.15
N THR A 66 0.65 9.74 9.24
CA THR A 66 -0.36 10.80 9.07
C THR A 66 -1.29 10.49 7.90
N ILE A 67 -2.50 11.03 7.97
CA ILE A 67 -3.46 11.00 6.86
C ILE A 67 -3.05 12.02 5.80
N ASP A 68 -3.11 11.65 4.53
CA ASP A 68 -3.03 12.61 3.43
C ASP A 68 -4.27 13.55 3.44
N PRO A 69 -4.11 14.88 3.56
CA PRO A 69 -5.27 15.78 3.67
C PRO A 69 -6.20 15.77 2.46
N SER A 70 -5.68 15.50 1.26
CA SER A 70 -6.52 15.40 0.05
C SER A 70 -7.33 14.10 0.02
N SER A 71 -6.81 13.04 0.62
CA SER A 71 -7.58 11.82 0.85
C SER A 71 -8.75 12.02 1.79
N LEU A 72 -8.52 12.71 2.90
CA LEU A 72 -9.55 13.03 3.88
C LEU A 72 -10.64 13.87 3.25
N LYS A 73 -10.28 14.99 2.60
CA LYS A 73 -11.25 15.87 1.94
C LYS A 73 -12.12 15.14 0.91
N ALA A 74 -11.57 14.16 0.20
CA ALA A 74 -12.30 13.42 -0.81
C ALA A 74 -13.27 12.36 -0.24
N SER A 75 -13.12 11.99 1.03
CA SER A 75 -13.83 10.84 1.62
C SER A 75 -14.40 11.10 3.03
N GLU A 76 -14.38 12.34 3.51
CA GLU A 76 -14.82 12.73 4.86
C GLU A 76 -16.31 12.47 5.15
N HIS A 77 -17.12 12.27 4.11
CA HIS A 77 -18.54 11.93 4.20
C HIS A 77 -18.82 10.44 4.05
N GLU A 78 -17.81 9.61 3.77
CA GLU A 78 -17.98 8.16 3.68
C GLU A 78 -18.08 7.54 5.09
N GLU A 79 -19.07 6.69 5.31
CA GLU A 79 -19.37 6.10 6.62
C GLU A 79 -18.18 5.32 7.18
N GLU A 80 -17.48 4.54 6.35
CA GLU A 80 -16.33 3.76 6.81
C GLU A 80 -15.16 4.66 7.22
N VAL A 81 -14.97 5.80 6.56
CA VAL A 81 -13.94 6.77 6.95
C VAL A 81 -14.32 7.43 8.27
N GLN A 82 -15.57 7.86 8.45
CA GLN A 82 -16.02 8.43 9.72
C GLN A 82 -15.90 7.42 10.87
N ALA A 83 -16.30 6.17 10.65
CA ALA A 83 -16.18 5.11 11.64
C ALA A 83 -14.72 4.82 12.01
N PHE A 84 -13.80 4.86 11.05
CA PHE A 84 -12.37 4.70 11.31
C PHE A 84 -11.80 5.86 12.13
N LEU A 85 -12.14 7.10 11.78
CA LEU A 85 -11.67 8.29 12.49
C LEU A 85 -12.23 8.39 13.92
N ALA A 86 -13.43 7.85 14.15
CA ALA A 86 -14.07 7.80 15.45
C ALA A 86 -13.60 6.62 16.32
N ASP A 87 -12.89 5.63 15.77
CA ASP A 87 -12.39 4.46 16.50
C ASP A 87 -11.06 4.80 17.21
N PRO A 88 -11.03 4.92 18.55
CA PRO A 88 -9.83 5.30 19.27
C PRO A 88 -8.73 4.25 19.16
N CYS A 89 -9.08 2.97 19.01
CA CYS A 89 -8.10 1.89 18.84
C CYS A 89 -7.42 2.01 17.47
N ALA A 90 -8.21 2.23 16.42
CA ALA A 90 -7.68 2.44 15.07
C ALA A 90 -6.76 3.67 15.02
N MET A 91 -7.20 4.79 15.60
CA MET A 91 -6.42 6.03 15.63
C MET A 91 -5.19 5.95 16.54
N GLN A 92 -5.22 5.12 17.59
CA GLN A 92 -4.04 4.86 18.40
C GLN A 92 -3.01 4.01 17.63
N TRP A 93 -3.46 3.02 16.85
CA TRP A 93 -2.57 2.21 16.02
C TRP A 93 -1.84 3.03 14.97
N THR A 94 -2.50 3.99 14.32
CA THR A 94 -1.82 4.85 13.34
C THR A 94 -0.78 5.79 13.97
N LYS A 95 -0.90 6.10 15.26
CA LYS A 95 0.10 6.89 16.01
C LYS A 95 1.29 6.09 16.51
N CYS A 96 1.13 4.78 16.67
CA CYS A 96 2.13 3.90 17.28
C CYS A 96 2.33 2.63 16.45
N THR A 97 2.55 2.78 15.14
CA THR A 97 2.76 1.63 14.25
C THR A 97 4.06 0.92 14.60
N ASP A 98 4.07 -0.40 14.41
CA ASP A 98 5.30 -1.17 14.52
C ASP A 98 6.26 -0.80 13.40
N ARG A 99 7.56 -0.82 13.69
CA ARG A 99 8.57 -0.73 12.64
C ARG A 99 8.57 -2.03 11.84
N MET A 100 8.59 -1.94 10.51
CA MET A 100 8.70 -3.12 9.66
C MET A 100 9.89 -4.03 10.04
N GLY A 101 9.57 -5.31 10.30
CA GLY A 101 10.53 -6.33 10.74
C GLY A 101 10.78 -6.38 12.25
N ALA A 102 9.96 -5.70 13.07
CA ALA A 102 10.00 -5.80 14.53
C ALA A 102 9.17 -6.96 15.10
N PHE A 103 8.53 -7.75 14.25
CA PHE A 103 7.60 -8.83 14.61
C PHE A 103 7.99 -10.13 13.90
N ASP A 104 7.52 -11.26 14.43
CA ASP A 104 7.65 -12.55 13.76
C ASP A 104 6.84 -12.52 12.46
N LEU A 105 7.54 -12.62 11.33
CA LEU A 105 6.93 -12.55 10.01
C LEU A 105 6.20 -13.85 9.63
N GLY A 106 6.53 -14.97 10.28
CA GLY A 106 5.99 -16.29 9.97
C GLY A 106 4.49 -16.44 10.24
N ARG A 107 3.90 -15.53 11.02
CA ARG A 107 2.47 -15.53 11.33
C ARG A 107 1.60 -14.81 10.29
N PHE A 108 2.19 -14.05 9.37
CA PHE A 108 1.42 -13.24 8.42
C PHE A 108 1.14 -14.01 7.13
N GLN A 109 -0.15 -14.19 6.82
CA GLN A 109 -0.59 -14.77 5.56
C GLN A 109 -0.61 -13.75 4.41
N ALA A 110 -0.58 -12.45 4.73
CA ALA A 110 -0.50 -11.38 3.74
C ALA A 110 0.17 -10.11 4.30
N VAL A 111 0.85 -9.39 3.42
CA VAL A 111 1.23 -7.99 3.63
C VAL A 111 0.50 -7.11 2.62
N VAL A 112 -0.14 -6.05 3.11
CA VAL A 112 -0.93 -5.13 2.31
C VAL A 112 -0.38 -3.71 2.46
N PHE A 113 -0.07 -3.07 1.34
CA PHE A 113 0.46 -1.71 1.30
C PHE A 113 -0.64 -0.75 0.87
N VAL A 114 -1.07 0.07 1.82
CA VAL A 114 -2.00 1.18 1.56
C VAL A 114 -1.26 2.27 0.81
N GLY A 115 -1.93 2.92 -0.13
CA GLY A 115 -1.39 4.01 -0.91
C GLY A 115 -1.42 5.34 -0.19
N GLY A 116 -1.55 6.41 -0.97
CA GLY A 116 -1.30 7.79 -0.57
C GLY A 116 0.07 8.27 -1.08
N PRO A 117 0.21 9.56 -1.47
CA PRO A 117 1.42 10.05 -2.13
C PRO A 117 2.70 9.86 -1.32
N GLY A 118 2.62 9.86 0.01
CA GLY A 118 3.76 9.65 0.90
C GLY A 118 4.47 8.30 0.69
N ALA A 119 3.73 7.25 0.27
CA ALA A 119 4.27 5.92 0.01
C ALA A 119 5.39 5.92 -1.04
N MET A 120 5.36 6.86 -1.99
CA MET A 120 6.36 6.98 -3.05
C MET A 120 7.76 7.31 -2.54
N PHE A 121 7.89 7.78 -1.29
CA PHE A 121 9.15 8.22 -0.70
C PHE A 121 9.82 7.18 0.19
N ASP A 122 9.04 6.32 0.85
CA ASP A 122 9.56 5.42 1.89
C ASP A 122 9.24 3.94 1.68
N PHE A 123 8.36 3.59 0.72
CA PHE A 123 8.05 2.18 0.46
C PHE A 123 9.10 1.48 -0.41
N ALA A 124 9.80 2.21 -1.29
CA ALA A 124 10.92 1.68 -2.07
C ALA A 124 12.22 1.57 -1.24
N GLY A 125 12.11 0.99 -0.04
CA GLY A 125 13.20 0.85 0.92
C GLY A 125 13.64 -0.59 1.15
N ARG A 126 14.91 -0.80 1.51
CA ARG A 126 15.49 -2.13 1.79
C ARG A 126 14.71 -2.94 2.83
N ARG A 127 14.19 -2.28 3.86
CA ARG A 127 13.43 -2.91 4.94
C ARG A 127 12.10 -3.48 4.43
N VAL A 128 11.39 -2.69 3.62
CA VAL A 128 10.15 -3.13 2.95
C VAL A 128 10.44 -4.35 2.10
N ALA A 129 11.49 -4.27 1.27
CA ALA A 129 11.89 -5.37 0.40
C ALA A 129 12.17 -6.67 1.18
N GLN A 130 12.83 -6.58 2.34
CA GLN A 130 13.17 -7.75 3.16
C GLN A 130 11.92 -8.41 3.77
N VAL A 131 10.99 -7.62 4.31
CA VAL A 131 9.73 -8.14 4.87
C VAL A 131 8.88 -8.78 3.78
N VAL A 132 8.76 -8.14 2.61
CA VAL A 132 8.00 -8.68 1.48
C VAL A 132 8.60 -10.00 0.99
N LYS A 133 9.94 -10.09 0.86
CA LYS A 133 10.62 -11.33 0.47
C LYS A 133 10.35 -12.48 1.44
N ASP A 134 10.39 -12.22 2.75
CA ASP A 134 10.15 -13.26 3.75
C ASP A 134 8.70 -13.76 3.72
N ILE A 135 7.72 -12.85 3.76
CA ILE A 135 6.29 -13.20 3.69
C ILE A 135 6.00 -13.95 2.36
N TRP A 136 6.50 -13.43 1.23
CA TRP A 136 6.31 -14.07 -0.06
C TRP A 136 6.93 -15.48 -0.12
N GLY A 137 8.15 -15.64 0.40
CA GLY A 137 8.90 -16.90 0.38
C GLY A 137 8.25 -18.00 1.21
N ARG A 138 7.46 -17.63 2.21
CA ARG A 138 6.65 -18.57 3.03
C ARG A 138 5.28 -18.90 2.44
N GLY A 139 4.96 -18.36 1.26
CA GLY A 139 3.66 -18.56 0.62
C GLY A 139 2.63 -17.46 0.92
N GLY A 140 2.98 -16.42 1.68
CA GLY A 140 2.07 -15.32 2.01
C GLY A 140 1.86 -14.32 0.88
N MET A 141 0.70 -13.70 0.81
CA MET A 141 0.33 -12.77 -0.26
C MET A 141 1.01 -11.40 -0.12
N VAL A 142 1.17 -10.73 -1.26
CA VAL A 142 1.58 -9.32 -1.33
C VAL A 142 0.49 -8.57 -2.05
N ALA A 143 -0.05 -7.53 -1.41
CA ALA A 143 -1.06 -6.69 -2.02
C ALA A 143 -0.71 -5.22 -1.93
N THR A 144 -0.97 -4.46 -3.00
CA THR A 144 -0.70 -3.02 -3.04
C THR A 144 -1.85 -2.27 -3.71
N ILE A 145 -2.13 -1.05 -3.28
CA ILE A 145 -3.13 -0.20 -3.92
C ILE A 145 -2.55 1.20 -4.17
N GLY A 146 -2.86 1.78 -5.33
CA GLY A 146 -2.42 3.12 -5.72
C GLY A 146 -0.90 3.28 -5.66
N HIS A 147 -0.42 4.37 -5.04
CA HIS A 147 1.00 4.63 -4.77
C HIS A 147 1.67 3.60 -3.84
N GLY A 148 0.90 2.76 -3.13
CA GLY A 148 1.44 1.66 -2.33
C GLY A 148 2.25 0.66 -3.16
N ALA A 149 2.03 0.62 -4.47
CA ALA A 149 2.81 -0.18 -5.43
C ALA A 149 4.31 0.18 -5.44
N ALA A 150 4.72 1.33 -4.89
CA ALA A 150 6.13 1.68 -4.70
C ALA A 150 6.91 0.63 -3.88
N ALA A 151 6.22 -0.13 -3.01
CA ALA A 151 6.80 -1.24 -2.24
C ALA A 151 7.40 -2.34 -3.13
N LEU A 152 6.92 -2.47 -4.37
CA LEU A 152 7.35 -3.50 -5.31
C LEU A 152 8.68 -3.17 -5.99
N LEU A 153 9.08 -1.89 -6.02
CA LEU A 153 10.19 -1.40 -6.85
C LEU A 153 11.59 -1.72 -6.31
N SER A 154 11.69 -2.10 -5.04
CA SER A 154 12.95 -2.49 -4.40
C SER A 154 13.13 -4.00 -4.26
N LEU A 155 12.23 -4.78 -4.88
CA LEU A 155 12.29 -6.23 -4.88
C LEU A 155 13.08 -6.73 -6.07
N TRP A 156 14.07 -7.57 -5.78
CA TRP A 156 14.93 -8.22 -6.76
C TRP A 156 14.84 -9.73 -6.57
N ASP A 157 14.79 -10.49 -7.65
CA ASP A 157 14.84 -11.95 -7.61
C ASP A 157 16.25 -12.48 -7.31
N GLU A 158 16.41 -13.80 -7.31
CA GLU A 158 17.69 -14.47 -7.03
C GLU A 158 18.74 -14.24 -8.13
N GLN A 159 18.29 -13.87 -9.34
CA GLN A 159 19.14 -13.56 -10.48
C GLN A 159 19.54 -12.08 -10.52
N GLY A 160 19.06 -11.27 -9.57
CA GLY A 160 19.33 -9.84 -9.51
C GLY A 160 18.49 -9.01 -10.49
N GLU A 161 17.39 -9.57 -11.01
CA GLU A 161 16.42 -8.86 -11.85
C GLU A 161 15.27 -8.30 -11.01
N PRO A 162 14.54 -7.27 -11.48
CA PRO A 162 13.36 -6.79 -10.77
C PRO A 162 12.34 -7.91 -10.58
N TRP A 163 11.93 -8.16 -9.34
CA TRP A 163 11.05 -9.29 -8.98
C TRP A 163 9.68 -9.23 -9.69
N ILE A 164 9.23 -8.03 -10.08
CA ILE A 164 7.97 -7.83 -10.81
C ILE A 164 8.12 -7.91 -12.33
N LYS A 165 9.31 -8.19 -12.87
CA LYS A 165 9.52 -8.35 -14.30
C LYS A 165 8.57 -9.42 -14.86
N ASN A 166 7.88 -9.11 -15.96
CA ASN A 166 6.84 -9.91 -16.62
C ASN A 166 5.56 -10.17 -15.81
N LYS A 167 5.46 -9.72 -14.54
CA LYS A 167 4.22 -9.84 -13.75
C LYS A 167 3.19 -8.81 -14.18
N LYS A 168 1.92 -9.16 -14.12
CA LYS A 168 0.81 -8.23 -14.33
C LYS A 168 0.59 -7.41 -13.07
N VAL A 169 0.59 -6.10 -13.20
CA VAL A 169 0.39 -5.17 -12.07
C VAL A 169 -0.45 -3.97 -12.51
N THR A 170 -1.03 -3.29 -11.53
CA THR A 170 -1.62 -1.94 -11.69
C THR A 170 -1.22 -1.05 -10.51
N ALA A 171 -1.37 0.24 -10.68
CA ALA A 171 -1.14 1.29 -9.69
C ALA A 171 -1.75 2.59 -10.22
N ASN A 172 -1.60 3.72 -9.50
CA ASN A 172 -2.07 5.00 -10.01
C ASN A 172 -1.52 5.28 -11.42
N THR A 173 -2.39 5.76 -12.30
CA THR A 173 -1.99 6.06 -13.68
C THR A 173 -1.35 7.44 -13.78
N LEU A 174 -0.60 7.66 -14.86
CA LEU A 174 -0.06 8.98 -15.19
C LEU A 174 -1.15 10.06 -15.22
N GLU A 175 -2.31 9.73 -15.80
CA GLU A 175 -3.44 10.66 -15.92
C GLU A 175 -4.06 11.00 -14.55
N GLU A 176 -4.09 10.05 -13.62
CA GLU A 176 -4.55 10.28 -12.25
C GLU A 176 -3.56 11.18 -11.48
N ASP A 177 -2.25 10.89 -11.56
CA ASP A 177 -1.20 11.71 -10.93
C ASP A 177 -1.22 13.16 -11.45
N HIS A 178 -1.49 13.34 -12.75
CA HIS A 178 -1.65 14.66 -13.37
C HIS A 178 -2.85 15.42 -12.78
N ASP A 179 -4.03 14.80 -12.78
CA ASP A 179 -5.26 15.40 -12.27
C ASP A 179 -5.17 15.73 -10.75
N MET A 180 -4.45 14.90 -10.00
CA MET A 180 -4.17 15.12 -8.57
C MET A 180 -3.06 16.16 -8.31
N ARG A 181 -2.43 16.66 -9.38
CA ARG A 181 -1.31 17.62 -9.35
C ARG A 181 -0.11 17.10 -8.54
N LEU A 182 0.21 15.82 -8.72
CA LEU A 182 1.29 15.14 -8.00
C LEU A 182 2.56 14.98 -8.83
N GLU A 183 2.49 15.10 -10.16
CA GLU A 183 3.63 14.83 -11.08
C GLU A 183 4.93 15.57 -10.73
N LYS A 184 4.84 16.80 -10.21
CA LYS A 184 6.01 17.61 -9.81
C LYS A 184 6.44 17.40 -8.36
N MET A 185 5.60 16.77 -7.56
CA MET A 185 5.80 16.55 -6.12
C MET A 185 6.30 15.14 -5.81
N LEU A 186 6.08 14.17 -6.71
CA LEU A 186 6.52 12.79 -6.53
C LEU A 186 7.95 12.60 -7.06
N PRO A 187 8.75 11.71 -6.45
CA PRO A 187 10.14 11.46 -6.88
C PRO A 187 10.22 10.80 -8.27
N PHE A 188 9.14 10.12 -8.68
CA PHE A 188 8.99 9.47 -9.98
C PHE A 188 7.50 9.15 -10.20
N SER A 189 7.12 8.83 -11.45
CA SER A 189 5.80 8.28 -11.75
C SER A 189 5.77 6.78 -11.46
N ILE A 190 4.79 6.32 -10.68
CA ILE A 190 4.67 4.89 -10.34
C ILE A 190 4.40 4.04 -11.57
N GLN A 191 3.49 4.47 -12.46
CA GLN A 191 3.20 3.76 -13.70
C GLN A 191 4.47 3.58 -14.55
N LYS A 192 5.16 4.68 -14.88
CA LYS A 192 6.38 4.61 -15.71
C LYS A 192 7.42 3.72 -15.08
N ARG A 193 7.61 3.83 -13.75
CA ARG A 193 8.63 3.06 -13.06
C ARG A 193 8.34 1.56 -13.05
N LEU A 194 7.07 1.15 -12.94
CA LEU A 194 6.66 -0.25 -13.05
C LEU A 194 6.88 -0.79 -14.48
N GLU A 195 6.54 -0.01 -15.51
CA GLU A 195 6.78 -0.35 -16.91
C GLU A 195 8.29 -0.47 -17.23
N GLU A 196 9.10 0.47 -16.74
CA GLU A 196 10.57 0.51 -16.91
C GLU A 196 11.27 -0.74 -16.36
N VAL A 197 10.80 -1.27 -15.23
CA VAL A 197 11.37 -2.49 -14.63
C VAL A 197 10.78 -3.78 -15.23
N GLY A 198 10.02 -3.65 -16.33
CA GLY A 198 9.52 -4.76 -17.13
C GLY A 198 8.23 -5.39 -16.63
N ALA A 199 7.46 -4.73 -15.76
CA ALA A 199 6.15 -5.22 -15.36
C ALA A 199 5.11 -4.98 -16.47
N HIS A 200 4.15 -5.90 -16.61
CA HIS A 200 3.03 -5.76 -17.52
C HIS A 200 1.94 -4.89 -16.88
N PHE A 201 2.10 -3.57 -16.95
CA PHE A 201 1.16 -2.62 -16.39
C PHE A 201 -0.22 -2.73 -17.08
N LYS A 202 -1.28 -2.84 -16.27
CA LYS A 202 -2.68 -2.86 -16.71
C LYS A 202 -3.40 -1.66 -16.11
N LYS A 203 -4.11 -0.92 -16.95
CA LYS A 203 -4.94 0.20 -16.54
C LYS A 203 -6.30 0.18 -17.19
N THR A 204 -7.25 0.81 -16.51
CA THR A 204 -8.53 1.23 -17.05
C THR A 204 -8.58 2.77 -17.07
N GLU A 205 -9.75 3.33 -17.35
CA GLU A 205 -10.01 4.77 -17.22
C GLU A 205 -9.57 5.32 -15.85
N LYS A 206 -9.10 6.57 -15.83
CA LYS A 206 -8.68 7.23 -14.59
C LYS A 206 -9.80 7.21 -13.55
N PHE A 207 -9.45 6.93 -12.30
CA PHE A 207 -10.35 6.80 -11.16
C PHE A 207 -11.41 5.70 -11.27
N ALA A 208 -11.44 4.90 -12.35
CA ALA A 208 -12.30 3.74 -12.41
C ALA A 208 -11.69 2.58 -11.59
N ASN A 209 -12.56 1.68 -11.17
CA ASN A 209 -12.19 0.49 -10.44
C ASN A 209 -11.42 -0.49 -11.36
N ASN A 210 -10.27 -0.93 -10.87
CA ASN A 210 -9.41 -1.92 -11.52
C ASN A 210 -8.51 -2.62 -10.48
N VAL A 211 -8.53 -3.95 -10.52
CA VAL A 211 -7.75 -4.85 -9.66
C VAL A 211 -7.12 -5.91 -10.56
N VAL A 212 -5.84 -6.17 -10.35
CA VAL A 212 -5.04 -7.13 -11.11
C VAL A 212 -4.49 -8.17 -10.17
N VAL A 213 -4.78 -9.45 -10.47
CA VAL A 213 -4.29 -10.61 -9.74
C VAL A 213 -3.28 -11.37 -10.60
N ASP A 214 -2.08 -11.59 -10.06
CA ASP A 214 -1.02 -12.43 -10.64
C ASP A 214 -0.51 -13.42 -9.57
N GLY A 215 -1.17 -14.58 -9.48
CA GLY A 215 -0.93 -15.56 -8.43
C GLY A 215 -1.27 -15.00 -7.05
N ARG A 216 -0.25 -14.85 -6.18
CA ARG A 216 -0.36 -14.30 -4.82
C ARG A 216 -0.08 -12.78 -4.75
N LEU A 217 0.16 -12.13 -5.89
CA LEU A 217 0.33 -10.69 -6.00
C LEU A 217 -1.02 -10.06 -6.41
N VAL A 218 -1.55 -9.16 -5.58
CA VAL A 218 -2.84 -8.48 -5.83
C VAL A 218 -2.63 -6.96 -5.83
N THR A 219 -2.76 -6.34 -6.99
CA THR A 219 -2.54 -4.90 -7.13
C THR A 219 -3.83 -4.18 -7.53
N ALA A 220 -4.03 -2.95 -7.07
CA ALA A 220 -5.22 -2.16 -7.37
C ALA A 220 -4.86 -0.73 -7.78
N GLN A 221 -5.59 -0.20 -8.77
CA GLN A 221 -5.20 1.03 -9.47
C GLN A 221 -5.28 2.26 -8.56
N ASN A 222 -6.38 2.46 -7.86
CA ASN A 222 -6.65 3.66 -7.08
C ASN A 222 -7.67 3.34 -5.97
N ARG A 223 -7.95 4.32 -5.10
CA ARG A 223 -8.89 4.17 -3.98
C ARG A 223 -10.30 3.67 -4.33
N ASN A 224 -10.77 3.88 -5.55
CA ASN A 224 -12.10 3.40 -5.95
C ASN A 224 -12.11 1.89 -6.18
N SER A 225 -10.93 1.29 -6.34
CA SER A 225 -10.73 -0.16 -6.38
C SER A 225 -10.68 -0.83 -5.00
N THR A 226 -10.70 -0.09 -3.89
CA THR A 226 -10.39 -0.64 -2.56
C THR A 226 -11.27 -1.83 -2.16
N ARG A 227 -12.58 -1.75 -2.40
CA ARG A 227 -13.50 -2.84 -2.01
C ARG A 227 -13.23 -4.12 -2.79
N ASP A 228 -13.12 -4.01 -4.11
CA ASP A 228 -12.84 -5.16 -4.98
C ASP A 228 -11.43 -5.72 -4.71
N TRP A 229 -10.46 -4.85 -4.39
CA TRP A 229 -9.13 -5.25 -3.98
C TRP A 229 -9.17 -6.13 -2.74
N LEU A 230 -9.92 -5.73 -1.70
CA LEU A 230 -10.11 -6.50 -0.48
C LEU A 230 -10.85 -7.82 -0.73
N GLN A 231 -11.85 -7.83 -1.61
CA GLN A 231 -12.57 -9.05 -2.00
C GLN A 231 -11.66 -10.05 -2.73
N GLN A 232 -10.77 -9.58 -3.61
CA GLN A 232 -9.78 -10.46 -4.26
C GLN A 232 -8.78 -11.01 -3.25
N ILE A 233 -8.37 -10.21 -2.26
CA ILE A 233 -7.51 -10.69 -1.17
C ILE A 233 -8.21 -11.79 -0.37
N ASP A 234 -9.43 -11.55 0.10
CA ASP A 234 -10.22 -12.56 0.82
C ASP A 234 -10.36 -13.86 0.03
N SER A 235 -10.78 -13.78 -1.25
CA SER A 235 -10.95 -14.96 -2.09
C SER A 235 -9.68 -15.82 -2.20
N LEU A 236 -8.49 -15.22 -2.12
CA LEU A 236 -7.22 -15.94 -2.15
C LEU A 236 -6.79 -16.45 -0.77
N LEU A 237 -7.18 -15.79 0.31
CA LEU A 237 -6.93 -16.25 1.68
C LEU A 237 -7.79 -17.47 2.06
N GLN A 238 -8.94 -17.68 1.42
CA GLN A 238 -9.83 -18.82 1.67
C GLN A 238 -9.45 -20.11 0.91
N LYS A 239 -8.41 -20.09 0.06
CA LYS A 239 -7.98 -21.24 -0.76
C LYS A 239 -6.83 -22.00 -0.13
#